data_AF-J3K5R5-F1
#
_entry.id   AF-J3K5R5-F1
#
_cell.length_a   1.000
_cell.length_b   1.000
_cell.length_c   1.000
_cell.angle_alpha   90.00
_cell.angle_beta   90.00
_cell.angle_gamma   90.00
#
_symmetry.space_group_name_H-M   'P 1'
#
loop_
_entity.id
_entity.type
_entity.pdbx_description
1 polymer ?
#
loop_
_entity_poly.entity_id
_entity_poly.type
_entity_poly.pdbx_seq_one_letter_code
_entity_poly.pdbx_strand_id
1 'polypeptide(L)'
;MTSRKFNLRAQGTHPVNRALLELCPTVPNCKIITEGYILRVHMRHDYDWSTKSRSSPFAKSGLSYTYRAFLFSVSMIPAVLQPALADIPAAINADLEFQTSANGVTAKFAIQDAGSETALQISIHDGLVTEAQIAQPAGDAEFTLSARQDDWKEFFAAVPRAPWQSYWGMLRVLGHNPGMQVLGDMASFIRHARLWRISLDRIRDAIHSRPLSADHVEYEEITEEDSIIGRYVWLDSVGWGKSKVFCESAGTGPQHVLFLHTAGADSRQFHALMNNCELQQRCTMFAFDLPGHGRSYPGSKTQPEGFVNDEEQYVSAIKQVIEKLKLHRPIVSGASMGGQVCLAVALRAEELGVSGVIPCEACDHLPLTQPIYHLPGDQNEAILNAERVCGMISPTAPMSNRKLIWWIYSSQAVQMFHGDLKFYFQGWDGRDRMHLINTKICPVYMLTGVYDYSCTPELSRETACKIPGAKFEVMRDLGHFPMTENPTVFLEYFIKGLEHIKSAHSLLKDDKMCARVNTLDFSSNTKKELFYDIVLWQLSFGISEKCRGGRWLKGYSRPVMRGSRPTHFASSLENPTSGQGTPEWSIKSRFLSKVDFRPLD
;
A
#
# COMPACT_ATOMS: atom_id res chain seq x y z
N MET A 1 -33.44 -32.30 -45.09
CA MET A 1 -32.01 -31.94 -44.90
C MET A 1 -31.97 -30.60 -44.19
N THR A 2 -31.46 -30.63 -42.97
CA THR A 2 -31.69 -29.71 -41.86
C THR A 2 -30.80 -28.47 -41.92
N SER A 3 -31.36 -27.37 -41.39
CA SER A 3 -30.75 -26.06 -41.19
C SER A 3 -29.39 -26.12 -40.48
N ARG A 4 -28.38 -25.41 -41.02
CA ARG A 4 -27.23 -24.95 -40.24
C ARG A 4 -27.13 -23.43 -40.31
N LYS A 5 -27.53 -22.77 -39.22
CA LYS A 5 -27.14 -21.38 -38.90
C LYS A 5 -25.65 -21.39 -38.60
N PHE A 6 -24.86 -20.62 -39.34
CA PHE A 6 -23.49 -20.28 -38.92
C PHE A 6 -23.56 -19.09 -37.97
N ASN A 7 -23.23 -19.34 -36.70
CA ASN A 7 -22.92 -18.32 -35.71
C ASN A 7 -21.49 -17.83 -35.96
N LEU A 8 -21.33 -16.60 -36.45
CA LEU A 8 -20.07 -15.87 -36.36
C LEU A 8 -20.06 -15.10 -35.03
N ARG A 9 -19.36 -15.65 -34.03
CA ARG A 9 -18.90 -14.90 -32.86
C ARG A 9 -17.78 -13.95 -33.33
N ALA A 10 -18.05 -12.65 -33.35
CA ALA A 10 -16.99 -11.65 -33.43
C ALA A 10 -16.34 -11.53 -32.04
N GLN A 11 -15.17 -12.15 -31.87
CA GLN A 11 -14.24 -11.80 -30.81
C GLN A 11 -13.49 -10.54 -31.24
N GLY A 12 -13.47 -9.52 -30.36
CA GLY A 12 -12.60 -8.35 -30.50
C GLY A 12 -13.10 -7.28 -31.47
N THR A 13 -14.11 -6.51 -31.06
CA THR A 13 -14.40 -5.22 -31.71
C THR A 13 -14.61 -4.12 -30.68
N HIS A 14 -13.80 -3.08 -30.79
CA HIS A 14 -13.86 -1.80 -30.07
C HIS A 14 -15.30 -1.24 -30.06
N PRO A 15 -15.77 -0.55 -29.00
CA PRO A 15 -17.14 -0.03 -28.91
C PRO A 15 -17.56 0.88 -30.09
N VAL A 16 -16.59 1.49 -30.77
CA VAL A 16 -16.76 2.30 -31.99
C VAL A 16 -17.31 1.49 -33.18
N ASN A 17 -16.96 0.20 -33.29
CA ASN A 17 -17.45 -0.66 -34.38
C ASN A 17 -18.93 -1.03 -34.22
N ARG A 18 -19.47 -0.97 -33.00
CA ARG A 18 -20.88 -1.30 -32.71
C ARG A 18 -21.81 -0.19 -33.18
N ALA A 19 -21.43 1.07 -32.96
CA ALA A 19 -22.19 2.25 -33.41
C ALA A 19 -22.20 2.41 -34.94
N LEU A 20 -21.10 2.02 -35.62
CA LEU A 20 -21.01 2.08 -37.08
C LEU A 20 -21.85 1.01 -37.80
N LEU A 21 -22.12 -0.13 -37.14
CA LEU A 21 -23.01 -1.17 -37.66
C LEU A 21 -24.50 -0.80 -37.54
N GLU A 22 -24.87 0.07 -36.60
CA GLU A 22 -26.25 0.51 -36.37
C GLU A 22 -26.72 1.61 -37.35
N LEU A 23 -25.82 2.26 -38.09
CA LEU A 23 -26.12 3.39 -38.99
C LEU A 23 -26.32 3.02 -40.48
N CYS A 24 -26.22 1.75 -40.88
CA CYS A 24 -26.45 1.34 -42.28
C CYS A 24 -27.82 0.67 -42.46
N PRO A 25 -28.76 1.27 -43.23
CA PRO A 25 -29.98 0.56 -43.61
C PRO A 25 -29.62 -0.61 -44.54
N THR A 26 -30.35 -1.70 -44.40
CA THR A 26 -30.23 -2.98 -45.10
C THR A 26 -30.06 -2.84 -46.63
N VAL A 27 -28.83 -2.94 -47.13
CA VAL A 27 -28.54 -3.11 -48.57
C VAL A 27 -27.97 -4.53 -48.79
N PRO A 28 -28.63 -5.41 -49.55
CA PRO A 28 -28.08 -6.72 -49.89
C PRO A 28 -26.79 -6.57 -50.72
N ASN A 29 -25.76 -7.38 -50.43
CA ASN A 29 -24.48 -7.49 -51.17
C ASN A 29 -23.37 -6.44 -50.88
N CYS A 30 -23.39 -5.73 -49.75
CA CYS A 30 -22.25 -4.94 -49.28
C CYS A 30 -21.26 -5.77 -48.46
N LYS A 31 -19.95 -5.67 -48.78
CA LYS A 31 -18.86 -6.23 -47.97
C LYS A 31 -18.05 -5.10 -47.33
N ILE A 32 -18.08 -4.99 -46.01
CA ILE A 32 -17.29 -4.02 -45.25
C ILE A 32 -15.94 -4.65 -44.92
N ILE A 33 -14.85 -3.97 -45.30
CA ILE A 33 -13.48 -4.37 -44.94
C ILE A 33 -12.90 -3.24 -44.08
N THR A 34 -12.56 -3.57 -42.83
CA THR A 34 -11.87 -2.66 -41.92
C THR A 34 -10.37 -2.94 -41.95
N GLU A 35 -9.59 -2.00 -42.49
CA GLU A 35 -8.13 -1.96 -42.38
C GLU A 35 -7.73 -0.65 -41.67
N GLY A 36 -7.51 -0.70 -40.36
CA GLY A 36 -7.23 0.49 -39.54
C GLY A 36 -8.39 1.50 -39.52
N TYR A 37 -8.06 2.81 -39.42
CA TYR A 37 -9.03 3.92 -39.39
C TYR A 37 -9.72 4.21 -40.74
N ILE A 38 -9.62 3.31 -41.72
CA ILE A 38 -10.17 3.53 -43.07
C ILE A 38 -11.30 2.53 -43.33
N LEU A 39 -12.49 3.07 -43.60
CA LEU A 39 -13.65 2.31 -44.05
C LEU A 39 -13.64 2.24 -45.59
N ARG A 40 -13.49 1.05 -46.17
CA ARG A 40 -13.70 0.82 -47.61
C ARG A 40 -14.99 0.05 -47.82
N VAL A 41 -15.91 0.64 -48.59
CA VAL A 41 -17.17 0.00 -49.00
C VAL A 41 -17.06 -0.41 -50.46
N HIS A 42 -17.19 -1.71 -50.75
CA HIS A 42 -17.26 -2.22 -52.12
C HIS A 42 -18.71 -2.55 -52.47
N MET A 43 -19.26 -1.90 -53.50
CA MET A 43 -20.56 -2.22 -54.08
C MET A 43 -20.37 -2.99 -55.39
N ARG A 44 -20.93 -4.21 -55.48
CA ARG A 44 -21.07 -4.93 -56.77
C ARG A 44 -22.46 -4.65 -57.32
N HIS A 45 -22.53 -4.05 -58.50
CA HIS A 45 -23.75 -4.03 -59.29
C HIS A 45 -23.80 -5.31 -60.13
N ASP A 46 -24.67 -6.25 -59.77
CA ASP A 46 -25.07 -7.33 -60.68
C ASP A 46 -26.20 -6.79 -61.57
N TYR A 47 -25.88 -6.47 -62.83
CA TYR A 47 -26.88 -6.17 -63.85
C TYR A 47 -27.13 -7.44 -64.66
N ASP A 48 -28.35 -7.98 -64.56
CA ASP A 48 -28.85 -9.04 -65.44
C ASP A 48 -29.27 -8.41 -66.79
N TRP A 49 -28.56 -8.77 -67.87
CA TRP A 49 -28.88 -8.36 -69.23
C TRP A 49 -29.57 -9.51 -69.98
N SER A 50 -30.86 -9.71 -69.69
CA SER A 50 -31.74 -10.55 -70.51
C SER A 50 -32.71 -9.69 -71.32
N THR A 51 -32.21 -8.89 -72.27
CA THR A 51 -32.96 -8.53 -73.50
C THR A 51 -32.05 -7.84 -74.53
N LYS A 52 -32.24 -8.20 -75.80
CA LYS A 52 -31.45 -7.82 -76.98
C LYS A 52 -31.56 -6.33 -77.32
N SER A 53 -30.43 -5.64 -77.55
CA SER A 53 -30.15 -4.93 -78.82
C SER A 53 -28.70 -4.43 -78.87
N ARG A 54 -28.14 -4.41 -80.08
CA ARG A 54 -26.74 -4.05 -80.38
C ARG A 54 -26.53 -2.54 -80.28
N SER A 55 -25.38 -2.16 -79.69
CA SER A 55 -24.45 -1.06 -80.07
C SER A 55 -24.05 -0.15 -78.90
N SER A 56 -22.83 -0.31 -78.37
CA SER A 56 -21.96 0.77 -77.84
C SER A 56 -20.72 0.18 -77.12
N PRO A 57 -19.49 0.67 -77.35
CA PRO A 57 -18.27 0.21 -76.69
C PRO A 57 -17.94 1.08 -75.46
N PHE A 58 -18.75 1.00 -74.39
CA PHE A 58 -18.39 1.59 -73.09
C PHE A 58 -18.93 0.71 -71.96
N ALA A 59 -18.16 -0.29 -71.54
CA ALA A 59 -18.47 -1.06 -70.33
C ALA A 59 -17.17 -1.55 -69.67
N LYS A 60 -16.57 -0.69 -68.83
CA LYS A 60 -15.60 -1.04 -67.78
C LYS A 60 -15.26 0.21 -66.96
N SER A 61 -16.08 0.54 -65.98
CA SER A 61 -15.68 1.39 -64.86
C SER A 61 -16.51 1.03 -63.62
N GLY A 62 -15.90 0.28 -62.70
CA GLY A 62 -16.41 0.18 -61.34
C GLY A 62 -16.11 1.50 -60.62
N LEU A 63 -17.13 2.24 -60.21
CA LEU A 63 -16.99 3.42 -59.38
C LEU A 63 -16.70 2.99 -57.94
N SER A 64 -15.48 3.25 -57.46
CA SER A 64 -15.10 3.13 -56.06
C SER A 64 -15.26 4.49 -55.38
N TYR A 65 -16.20 4.59 -54.43
CA TYR A 65 -16.33 5.77 -53.58
C TYR A 65 -15.51 5.56 -52.30
N THR A 66 -14.42 6.31 -52.14
CA THR A 66 -13.62 6.30 -50.92
C THR A 66 -14.15 7.39 -49.98
N TYR A 67 -14.93 7.01 -48.98
CA TYR A 67 -15.29 7.92 -47.89
C TYR A 67 -14.13 7.95 -46.88
N ARG A 68 -13.38 9.04 -46.82
CA ARG A 68 -12.51 9.33 -45.67
C ARG A 68 -13.37 9.91 -44.56
N ALA A 69 -13.81 9.06 -43.64
CA ALA A 69 -14.31 9.54 -42.36
C ALA A 69 -13.11 10.04 -41.55
N PHE A 70 -12.92 11.35 -41.47
CA PHE A 70 -12.07 11.96 -40.45
C PHE A 70 -12.82 11.85 -39.13
N LEU A 71 -12.49 10.84 -38.32
CA LEU A 71 -12.82 10.87 -36.91
C LEU A 71 -11.96 11.98 -36.29
N PHE A 72 -12.48 13.20 -36.26
CA PHE A 72 -11.93 14.23 -35.39
C PHE A 72 -12.17 13.74 -33.96
N SER A 73 -11.16 13.17 -33.31
CA SER A 73 -11.22 13.00 -31.87
C SER A 73 -11.25 14.41 -31.28
N VAL A 74 -12.40 14.82 -30.76
CA VAL A 74 -12.48 16.07 -30.00
C VAL A 74 -11.50 15.93 -28.84
N SER A 75 -10.53 16.83 -28.76
CA SER A 75 -9.55 16.87 -27.67
C SER A 75 -10.30 16.91 -26.34
N MET A 76 -9.92 16.03 -25.41
CA MET A 76 -10.57 15.88 -24.12
C MET A 76 -10.37 17.13 -23.28
N ILE A 77 -9.16 17.71 -23.26
CA ILE A 77 -8.84 18.89 -22.46
C ILE A 77 -9.81 20.05 -22.77
N PRO A 78 -9.98 20.47 -24.04
CA PRO A 78 -11.04 21.42 -24.38
C PRO A 78 -12.43 20.97 -23.96
N ALA A 79 -12.82 19.72 -24.18
CA ALA A 79 -14.18 19.27 -23.85
C ALA A 79 -14.49 19.30 -22.33
N VAL A 80 -13.52 18.94 -21.49
CA VAL A 80 -13.70 18.81 -20.03
C VAL A 80 -13.42 20.11 -19.30
N LEU A 81 -12.44 20.89 -19.75
CA LEU A 81 -12.00 22.10 -19.04
C LEU A 81 -12.73 23.37 -19.48
N GLN A 82 -13.30 23.42 -20.70
CA GLN A 82 -13.98 24.62 -21.20
C GLN A 82 -15.05 25.16 -20.24
N PRO A 83 -15.91 24.33 -19.61
CA PRO A 83 -16.93 24.83 -18.68
C PRO A 83 -16.34 25.49 -17.42
N ALA A 84 -15.15 25.07 -16.99
CA ALA A 84 -14.49 25.56 -15.77
C ALA A 84 -13.40 26.61 -16.04
N LEU A 85 -13.09 26.90 -17.32
CA LEU A 85 -11.91 27.70 -17.71
C LEU A 85 -11.88 29.08 -17.05
N ALA A 86 -13.04 29.73 -16.91
CA ALA A 86 -13.16 31.04 -16.28
C ALA A 86 -12.88 31.02 -14.77
N ASP A 87 -13.10 29.88 -14.11
CA ASP A 87 -12.96 29.72 -12.67
C ASP A 87 -11.56 29.24 -12.26
N ILE A 88 -10.80 28.64 -13.19
CA ILE A 88 -9.47 28.08 -12.92
C ILE A 88 -8.52 29.08 -12.24
N PRO A 89 -8.31 30.32 -12.76
CA PRO A 89 -7.41 31.27 -12.10
C PRO A 89 -7.84 31.59 -10.65
N ALA A 90 -9.14 31.79 -10.42
CA ALA A 90 -9.66 32.08 -9.08
C ALA A 90 -9.49 30.90 -8.14
N ALA A 91 -9.75 29.66 -8.61
CA ALA A 91 -9.59 28.45 -7.82
C ALA A 91 -8.13 28.19 -7.42
N ILE A 92 -7.18 28.45 -8.33
CA ILE A 92 -5.75 28.31 -8.03
C ILE A 92 -5.29 29.42 -7.09
N ASN A 93 -5.62 30.69 -7.38
CA ASN A 93 -5.17 31.83 -6.59
C ASN A 93 -5.75 31.87 -5.18
N ALA A 94 -6.86 31.19 -4.92
CA ALA A 94 -7.44 31.11 -3.58
C ALA A 94 -6.78 30.04 -2.68
N ASP A 95 -5.87 29.22 -3.22
CA ASP A 95 -5.13 28.21 -2.45
C ASP A 95 -3.92 28.83 -1.71
N LEU A 96 -3.88 28.67 -0.39
CA LEU A 96 -2.81 29.25 0.45
C LEU A 96 -1.44 28.61 0.22
N GLU A 97 -1.39 27.30 -0.09
CA GLU A 97 -0.12 26.62 -0.41
C GLU A 97 0.41 27.11 -1.76
N PHE A 98 -0.47 27.36 -2.73
CA PHE A 98 -0.11 27.97 -4.01
C PHE A 98 0.44 29.38 -3.80
N GLN A 99 -0.29 30.27 -3.11
CA GLN A 99 0.15 31.64 -2.85
C GLN A 99 1.53 31.69 -2.20
N THR A 100 1.77 30.83 -1.20
CA THR A 100 3.06 30.75 -0.50
C THR A 100 4.18 30.30 -1.45
N SER A 101 3.90 29.29 -2.28
CA SER A 101 4.91 28.70 -3.18
C SER A 101 5.16 29.54 -4.42
N ALA A 102 4.20 30.37 -4.82
CA ALA A 102 4.24 31.17 -6.03
C ALA A 102 4.83 32.57 -5.80
N ASN A 103 5.06 33.00 -4.56
CA ASN A 103 5.54 34.35 -4.25
C ASN A 103 6.79 34.75 -5.08
N GLY A 104 6.67 35.83 -5.87
CA GLY A 104 7.73 36.35 -6.75
C GLY A 104 8.03 35.46 -7.97
N VAL A 105 7.25 34.41 -8.22
CA VAL A 105 7.45 33.50 -9.36
C VAL A 105 6.75 34.07 -10.59
N THR A 106 7.48 34.10 -11.70
CA THR A 106 6.91 34.23 -13.04
C THR A 106 7.25 32.97 -13.81
N ALA A 107 6.23 32.26 -14.27
CA ALA A 107 6.39 31.00 -14.98
C ALA A 107 5.21 30.73 -15.92
N LYS A 108 5.44 29.98 -16.99
CA LYS A 108 4.37 29.52 -17.88
C LYS A 108 4.51 28.05 -18.18
N PHE A 109 3.44 27.27 -17.95
CA PHE A 109 3.41 25.85 -18.28
C PHE A 109 2.09 25.47 -18.96
N ALA A 110 2.06 24.30 -19.59
CA ALA A 110 0.89 23.82 -20.31
C ALA A 110 0.48 22.39 -19.93
N ILE A 111 -0.80 22.07 -20.17
CA ILE A 111 -1.40 20.74 -20.00
C ILE A 111 -2.03 20.35 -21.34
N GLN A 112 -1.66 19.18 -21.88
CA GLN A 112 -1.94 18.82 -23.26
C GLN A 112 -2.40 17.35 -23.41
N ASP A 113 -3.39 17.13 -24.27
CA ASP A 113 -3.69 15.81 -24.81
C ASP A 113 -2.56 15.41 -25.77
N ALA A 114 -2.02 14.20 -25.61
CA ALA A 114 -0.93 13.71 -26.44
C ALA A 114 -1.25 13.85 -27.95
N GLY A 115 -0.43 14.63 -28.67
CA GLY A 115 -0.58 14.89 -30.10
C GLY A 115 -1.64 15.93 -30.49
N SER A 116 -2.26 16.63 -29.52
CA SER A 116 -3.23 17.69 -29.79
C SER A 116 -2.56 18.98 -30.25
N GLU A 117 -3.21 19.71 -31.15
CA GLU A 117 -2.77 21.05 -31.59
C GLU A 117 -3.19 22.15 -30.62
N THR A 118 -3.79 21.82 -29.48
CA THR A 118 -4.19 22.77 -28.43
C THR A 118 -3.78 22.28 -27.06
N ALA A 119 -3.45 23.21 -26.16
CA ALA A 119 -3.12 22.94 -24.77
C ALA A 119 -3.80 23.98 -23.86
N LEU A 120 -4.10 23.60 -22.62
CA LEU A 120 -4.40 24.56 -21.57
C LEU A 120 -3.09 25.19 -21.11
N GLN A 121 -2.92 26.48 -21.31
CA GLN A 121 -1.77 27.25 -20.84
C GLN A 121 -2.13 27.94 -19.52
N ILE A 122 -1.23 27.85 -18.54
CA ILE A 122 -1.31 28.54 -17.26
C ILE A 122 -0.14 29.52 -17.16
N SER A 123 -0.46 30.81 -17.08
CA SER A 123 0.52 31.89 -16.92
C SER A 123 0.50 32.39 -15.48
N ILE A 124 1.67 32.32 -14.82
CA ILE A 124 1.90 32.84 -13.48
C ILE A 124 2.77 34.08 -13.61
N HIS A 125 2.34 35.20 -13.04
CA HIS A 125 3.12 36.44 -12.98
C HIS A 125 3.06 37.01 -11.57
N ASP A 126 4.24 37.25 -11.00
CA ASP A 126 4.43 37.73 -9.62
C ASP A 126 3.58 36.94 -8.60
N GLY A 127 3.57 35.62 -8.76
CA GLY A 127 2.87 34.68 -7.89
C GLY A 127 1.36 34.55 -8.05
N LEU A 128 0.76 35.21 -9.04
CA LEU A 128 -0.66 35.06 -9.36
C LEU A 128 -0.82 34.38 -10.72
N VAL A 129 -1.77 33.44 -10.81
CA VAL A 129 -2.29 32.98 -12.09
C VAL A 129 -3.05 34.13 -12.73
N THR A 130 -2.48 34.74 -13.75
CA THR A 130 -3.07 35.88 -14.47
C THR A 130 -3.91 35.43 -15.67
N GLU A 131 -3.63 34.24 -16.20
CA GLU A 131 -4.28 33.72 -17.39
C GLU A 131 -4.35 32.19 -17.37
N ALA A 132 -5.53 31.65 -17.71
CA ALA A 132 -5.75 30.25 -18.05
C ALA A 132 -6.53 30.20 -19.37
N GLN A 133 -5.89 29.71 -20.44
CA GLN A 133 -6.50 29.72 -21.77
C GLN A 133 -6.16 28.48 -22.58
N ILE A 134 -7.09 28.09 -23.46
CA ILE A 134 -6.86 27.03 -24.44
C ILE A 134 -6.36 27.68 -25.73
N ALA A 135 -5.11 27.44 -26.05
CA ALA A 135 -4.45 27.98 -27.23
C ALA A 135 -3.65 26.90 -27.94
N GLN A 136 -3.21 27.19 -29.16
CA GLN A 136 -2.18 26.35 -29.78
C GLN A 136 -0.95 26.31 -28.85
N PRO A 137 -0.21 25.18 -28.75
CA PRO A 137 0.97 25.04 -27.90
C PRO A 137 2.17 25.86 -28.42
N ALA A 138 1.91 27.02 -29.04
CA ALA A 138 2.90 27.94 -29.57
C ALA A 138 3.87 28.35 -28.46
N GLY A 139 5.07 27.75 -28.47
CA GLY A 139 6.39 28.23 -28.04
C GLY A 139 6.62 28.78 -26.63
N ASP A 140 5.61 29.32 -25.95
CA ASP A 140 5.80 30.21 -24.79
C ASP A 140 5.76 29.48 -23.45
N ALA A 141 5.26 28.24 -23.41
CA ALA A 141 5.30 27.43 -22.20
C ALA A 141 6.70 26.86 -22.00
N GLU A 142 7.27 27.03 -20.81
CA GLU A 142 8.58 26.48 -20.46
C GLU A 142 8.57 24.95 -20.53
N PHE A 143 7.48 24.33 -20.07
CA PHE A 143 7.24 22.90 -20.17
C PHE A 143 5.77 22.57 -20.36
N THR A 144 5.49 21.37 -20.84
CA THR A 144 4.14 20.84 -21.05
C THR A 144 3.97 19.46 -20.41
N LEU A 145 2.91 19.31 -19.62
CA LEU A 145 2.43 18.04 -19.09
C LEU A 145 1.56 17.37 -20.17
N SER A 146 2.06 16.29 -20.78
CA SER A 146 1.36 15.54 -21.82
C SER A 146 0.87 14.19 -21.29
N ALA A 147 -0.41 13.89 -21.52
CA ALA A 147 -0.97 12.56 -21.30
C ALA A 147 -2.03 12.21 -22.36
N ARG A 148 -2.40 10.92 -22.46
CA ARG A 148 -3.46 10.47 -23.36
C ARG A 148 -4.83 10.94 -22.82
N GLN A 149 -5.81 11.09 -23.70
CA GLN A 149 -7.17 11.54 -23.34
C GLN A 149 -7.79 10.67 -22.24
N ASP A 150 -7.65 9.34 -22.32
CA ASP A 150 -8.16 8.42 -21.32
C ASP A 150 -7.46 8.58 -19.95
N ASP A 151 -6.16 8.92 -19.94
CA ASP A 151 -5.44 9.16 -18.69
C ASP A 151 -5.88 10.48 -18.04
N TRP A 152 -6.05 11.55 -18.83
CA TRP A 152 -6.61 12.79 -18.31
C TRP A 152 -8.01 12.59 -17.74
N LYS A 153 -8.80 11.67 -18.33
CA LYS A 153 -10.17 11.41 -17.90
C LYS A 153 -10.20 10.75 -16.53
N GLU A 154 -9.28 9.82 -16.30
CA GLU A 154 -9.09 9.21 -14.98
C GLU A 154 -8.52 10.21 -13.98
N PHE A 155 -7.56 11.06 -14.39
CA PHE A 155 -6.94 12.08 -13.53
C PHE A 155 -7.94 13.13 -13.03
N PHE A 156 -8.78 13.64 -13.92
CA PHE A 156 -9.81 14.62 -13.61
C PHE A 156 -11.13 13.98 -13.17
N ALA A 157 -11.17 12.68 -12.85
CA ALA A 157 -12.31 12.10 -12.15
C ALA A 157 -12.47 12.73 -10.76
N ALA A 158 -13.69 12.74 -10.20
CA ALA A 158 -13.94 13.33 -8.89
C ALA A 158 -13.06 12.68 -7.81
N VAL A 159 -13.01 11.35 -7.79
CA VAL A 159 -12.08 10.59 -6.94
C VAL A 159 -11.26 9.72 -7.88
N PRO A 160 -10.07 10.20 -8.32
CA PRO A 160 -9.24 9.45 -9.25
C PRO A 160 -8.69 8.21 -8.56
N ARG A 161 -8.70 7.05 -9.23
CA ARG A 161 -8.07 5.81 -8.74
C ARG A 161 -6.56 5.83 -8.98
N ALA A 162 -5.82 4.93 -8.33
CA ALA A 162 -4.39 4.78 -8.64
C ALA A 162 -4.12 4.27 -10.08
N PRO A 163 -3.08 4.78 -10.76
CA PRO A 163 -2.10 5.80 -10.33
C PRO A 163 -2.46 7.24 -10.75
N TRP A 164 -3.70 7.50 -11.17
CA TRP A 164 -4.15 8.80 -11.69
C TRP A 164 -4.47 9.83 -10.60
N GLN A 165 -4.24 9.51 -9.31
CA GLN A 165 -4.41 10.50 -8.24
C GLN A 165 -3.39 11.66 -8.35
N SER A 166 -2.28 11.45 -9.05
CA SER A 166 -1.29 12.49 -9.31
C SER A 166 -0.62 12.31 -10.68
N TYR A 167 -0.17 13.42 -11.26
CA TYR A 167 0.65 13.36 -12.48
C TYR A 167 2.00 12.66 -12.23
N TRP A 168 2.53 12.73 -11.00
CA TRP A 168 3.69 11.93 -10.58
C TRP A 168 3.44 10.43 -10.68
N GLY A 169 2.26 9.96 -10.26
CA GLY A 169 1.85 8.56 -10.40
C GLY A 169 1.71 8.14 -11.87
N MET A 170 1.09 8.99 -12.68
CA MET A 170 1.00 8.79 -14.13
C MET A 170 2.39 8.72 -14.78
N LEU A 171 3.30 9.65 -14.49
CA LEU A 171 4.68 9.61 -15.01
C LEU A 171 5.42 8.34 -14.56
N ARG A 172 5.25 7.94 -13.31
CA ARG A 172 5.95 6.77 -12.75
C ARG A 172 5.47 5.46 -13.37
N VAL A 173 4.15 5.26 -13.43
CA VAL A 173 3.56 3.97 -13.82
C VAL A 173 3.31 3.91 -15.32
N LEU A 174 2.89 5.01 -15.93
CA LEU A 174 2.46 5.08 -17.33
C LEU A 174 3.49 5.76 -18.23
N GLY A 175 4.60 6.28 -17.72
CA GLY A 175 5.60 7.03 -18.50
C GLY A 175 6.31 6.23 -19.60
N HIS A 176 6.18 4.91 -19.62
CA HIS A 176 6.63 4.07 -20.74
C HIS A 176 5.62 4.04 -21.91
N ASN A 177 4.39 4.50 -21.69
CA ASN A 177 3.37 4.57 -22.72
C ASN A 177 3.56 5.82 -23.58
N PRO A 178 3.52 5.70 -24.93
CA PRO A 178 3.58 6.86 -25.81
C PRO A 178 2.52 7.90 -25.46
N GLY A 179 2.95 9.16 -25.35
CA GLY A 179 2.10 10.30 -25.02
C GLY A 179 2.06 10.68 -23.55
N MET A 180 2.55 9.83 -22.62
CA MET A 180 2.75 10.18 -21.21
C MET A 180 4.16 10.71 -20.99
N GLN A 181 4.34 12.03 -20.91
CA GLN A 181 5.67 12.63 -20.80
C GLN A 181 5.64 14.09 -20.36
N VAL A 182 6.80 14.62 -20.00
CA VAL A 182 7.04 16.06 -19.89
C VAL A 182 7.77 16.51 -21.15
N LEU A 183 7.23 17.54 -21.81
CA LEU A 183 7.85 18.19 -22.96
C LEU A 183 8.46 19.54 -22.53
N GLY A 184 9.49 20.02 -23.22
CA GLY A 184 10.12 21.31 -22.93
C GLY A 184 11.21 21.22 -21.87
N ASP A 185 11.37 22.29 -21.07
CA ASP A 185 12.43 22.41 -20.07
C ASP A 185 12.13 21.59 -18.81
N MET A 186 12.90 20.51 -18.64
CA MET A 186 12.86 19.67 -17.46
C MET A 186 13.29 20.40 -16.17
N ALA A 187 14.19 21.39 -16.27
CA ALA A 187 14.63 22.13 -15.09
C ALA A 187 13.49 23.00 -14.54
N SER A 188 12.75 23.70 -15.40
CA SER A 188 11.53 24.41 -15.01
C SER A 188 10.43 23.48 -14.50
N PHE A 189 10.20 22.32 -15.12
CA PHE A 189 9.25 21.31 -14.59
C PHE A 189 9.55 20.92 -13.15
N ILE A 190 10.83 20.68 -12.83
CA ILE A 190 11.31 20.33 -11.49
C ILE A 190 11.19 21.52 -10.54
N ARG A 191 11.67 22.69 -10.95
CA ARG A 191 11.66 23.93 -10.15
C ARG A 191 10.24 24.32 -9.74
N HIS A 192 9.27 24.13 -10.64
CA HIS A 192 7.87 24.50 -10.44
C HIS A 192 6.98 23.30 -10.06
N ALA A 193 7.56 22.19 -9.60
CA ALA A 193 6.87 20.96 -9.18
C ALA A 193 5.60 21.21 -8.36
N ARG A 194 5.74 22.02 -7.32
CA ARG A 194 4.67 22.34 -6.39
C ARG A 194 3.55 23.17 -7.05
N LEU A 195 3.92 24.12 -7.92
CA LEU A 195 2.96 25.01 -8.58
C LEU A 195 2.07 24.27 -9.56
N TRP A 196 2.66 23.47 -10.46
CA TRP A 196 1.85 22.74 -11.42
C TRP A 196 1.03 21.64 -10.74
N ARG A 197 1.54 21.01 -9.67
CA ARG A 197 0.79 19.98 -8.92
C ARG A 197 -0.46 20.57 -8.26
N ILE A 198 -0.30 21.68 -7.51
CA ILE A 198 -1.44 22.36 -6.88
C ILE A 198 -2.41 22.87 -7.95
N SER A 199 -1.90 23.41 -9.06
CA SER A 199 -2.74 23.85 -10.18
C SER A 199 -3.62 22.72 -10.70
N LEU A 200 -3.05 21.52 -10.93
CA LEU A 200 -3.83 20.36 -11.38
C LEU A 200 -4.90 19.92 -10.36
N ASP A 201 -4.58 19.95 -9.07
CA ASP A 201 -5.56 19.63 -8.01
C ASP A 201 -6.71 20.65 -7.99
N ARG A 202 -6.41 21.94 -8.09
CA ARG A 202 -7.41 23.02 -8.09
C ARG A 202 -8.23 23.07 -9.38
N ILE A 203 -7.63 22.73 -10.52
CA ILE A 203 -8.37 22.53 -11.77
C ILE A 203 -9.38 21.38 -11.60
N ARG A 204 -8.98 20.25 -11.01
CA ARG A 204 -9.91 19.15 -10.71
C ARG A 204 -11.04 19.59 -9.79
N ASP A 205 -10.74 20.36 -8.74
CA ASP A 205 -11.76 20.86 -7.81
C ASP A 205 -12.75 21.81 -8.50
N ALA A 206 -12.27 22.69 -9.38
CA ALA A 206 -13.11 23.58 -10.18
C ALA A 206 -14.07 22.80 -11.10
N ILE A 207 -13.59 21.75 -11.78
CA ILE A 207 -14.42 20.87 -12.64
C ILE A 207 -15.56 20.23 -11.84
N HIS A 208 -15.30 19.83 -10.59
CA HIS A 208 -16.28 19.15 -9.74
C HIS A 208 -17.01 20.07 -8.77
N SER A 209 -16.87 21.39 -8.92
CA SER A 209 -17.46 22.41 -8.03
C SER A 209 -17.20 22.12 -6.55
N ARG A 210 -16.01 21.60 -6.22
CA ARG A 210 -15.63 21.36 -4.83
C ARG A 210 -15.23 22.68 -4.22
N PRO A 211 -15.87 23.10 -3.11
CA PRO A 211 -15.40 24.28 -2.40
C PRO A 211 -13.96 24.03 -1.96
N LEU A 212 -13.13 25.07 -1.98
CA LEU A 212 -11.94 25.07 -1.14
C LEU A 212 -12.45 24.82 0.27
N SER A 213 -12.18 23.61 0.77
CA SER A 213 -12.37 23.31 2.17
C SER A 213 -11.74 24.45 2.95
N ALA A 214 -12.46 25.02 3.92
CA ALA A 214 -11.82 25.82 4.94
C ALA A 214 -10.93 24.84 5.70
N ASP A 215 -9.73 24.61 5.16
CA ASP A 215 -8.73 23.67 5.67
C ASP A 215 -8.14 24.30 6.92
N HIS A 216 -8.97 24.42 7.95
CA HIS A 216 -8.51 24.53 9.30
C HIS A 216 -7.69 23.27 9.54
N VAL A 217 -6.38 23.47 9.60
CA VAL A 217 -5.45 22.46 10.10
C VAL A 217 -5.76 22.35 11.58
N GLU A 218 -6.78 21.57 11.92
CA GLU A 218 -6.95 21.07 13.27
C GLU A 218 -5.90 19.96 13.40
N TYR A 219 -4.72 20.34 13.91
CA TYR A 219 -4.01 19.38 14.74
C TYR A 219 -5.00 19.02 15.86
N GLU A 220 -5.11 17.74 16.21
CA GLU A 220 -5.89 17.34 17.38
C GLU A 220 -5.26 18.01 18.62
N GLU A 221 -5.64 19.25 18.91
CA GLU A 221 -5.26 20.07 20.07
C GLU A 221 -5.98 19.54 21.32
N ILE A 222 -6.06 18.22 21.48
CA ILE A 222 -6.77 17.60 22.60
C ILE A 222 -5.97 17.84 23.90
N THR A 223 -4.65 18.05 23.81
CA THR A 223 -3.75 18.18 24.97
C THR A 223 -2.65 19.22 24.76
N GLU A 224 -2.34 20.01 25.80
CA GLU A 224 -1.21 20.96 25.82
C GLU A 224 0.16 20.27 25.73
N GLU A 225 0.27 19.07 26.28
CA GLU A 225 1.44 18.19 26.19
C GLU A 225 0.98 16.80 25.73
N ASP A 226 1.72 16.19 24.80
CA ASP A 226 1.41 14.84 24.32
C ASP A 226 2.13 13.75 25.15
N SER A 227 1.95 12.48 24.80
CA SER A 227 2.48 11.35 25.58
C SER A 227 3.87 10.87 25.15
N ILE A 228 4.48 11.51 24.14
CA ILE A 228 5.69 11.00 23.49
C ILE A 228 6.93 11.48 24.24
N ILE A 229 7.71 10.53 24.73
CA ILE A 229 8.97 10.81 25.43
C ILE A 229 10.16 10.45 24.56
N GLY A 230 10.96 11.45 24.20
CA GLY A 230 12.17 11.34 23.42
C GLY A 230 13.44 11.14 24.24
N ARG A 231 14.38 10.33 23.73
CA ARG A 231 15.73 10.16 24.29
C ARG A 231 16.74 9.76 23.22
N TYR A 232 18.01 9.98 23.50
CA TYR A 232 19.10 9.50 22.66
C TYR A 232 19.72 8.21 23.20
N VAL A 233 20.03 7.28 22.31
CA VAL A 233 20.81 6.07 22.58
C VAL A 233 22.01 5.99 21.64
N TRP A 234 23.07 5.34 22.06
CA TRP A 234 24.22 5.08 21.20
C TRP A 234 24.08 3.73 20.52
N LEU A 235 24.12 3.72 19.20
CA LEU A 235 24.27 2.51 18.37
C LEU A 235 25.69 2.49 17.79
N ASP A 236 26.23 1.30 17.59
CA ASP A 236 27.43 1.05 16.80
C ASP A 236 27.06 0.12 15.66
N SER A 237 26.47 0.70 14.61
CA SER A 237 25.85 -0.07 13.53
C SER A 237 26.89 -0.52 12.53
N VAL A 238 26.69 -1.72 11.98
CA VAL A 238 27.43 -2.18 10.80
C VAL A 238 27.24 -1.14 9.69
N GLY A 239 28.29 -0.86 8.91
CA GLY A 239 28.26 0.18 7.87
C GLY A 239 28.42 1.60 8.41
N TRP A 240 27.40 2.17 9.07
CA TRP A 240 27.39 3.57 9.51
C TRP A 240 28.35 3.91 10.65
N GLY A 241 28.75 2.93 11.46
CA GLY A 241 29.57 3.14 12.66
C GLY A 241 28.77 3.69 13.84
N LYS A 242 29.48 4.36 14.76
CA LYS A 242 28.89 4.85 16.01
C LYS A 242 28.02 6.08 15.74
N SER A 243 26.75 6.03 16.15
CA SER A 243 25.80 7.12 16.01
C SER A 243 25.02 7.34 17.31
N LYS A 244 24.69 8.60 17.58
CA LYS A 244 23.69 8.97 18.58
C LYS A 244 22.32 8.98 17.90
N VAL A 245 21.53 7.97 18.18
CA VAL A 245 20.21 7.75 17.59
C VAL A 245 19.11 8.26 18.51
N PHE A 246 18.18 9.02 17.94
CA PHE A 246 17.00 9.49 18.62
C PHE A 246 15.92 8.40 18.63
N CYS A 247 15.36 8.14 19.80
CA CYS A 247 14.30 7.17 20.02
C CYS A 247 13.16 7.81 20.82
N GLU A 248 11.95 7.37 20.54
CA GLU A 248 10.73 7.80 21.22
C GLU A 248 10.01 6.61 21.80
N SER A 249 9.23 6.87 22.85
CA SER A 249 8.31 5.89 23.41
C SER A 249 7.02 6.54 23.90
N ALA A 250 5.92 5.80 23.80
CA ALA A 250 4.63 6.18 24.34
C ALA A 250 3.81 4.95 24.75
N GLY A 251 2.84 5.14 25.64
CA GLY A 251 1.95 4.08 26.13
C GLY A 251 2.55 3.20 27.23
N THR A 252 1.70 2.38 27.81
CA THR A 252 2.02 1.53 28.98
C THR A 252 1.46 0.11 28.84
N GLY A 253 0.88 -0.23 27.69
CA GLY A 253 0.28 -1.54 27.48
C GLY A 253 1.30 -2.67 27.36
N PRO A 254 0.86 -3.93 27.56
CA PRO A 254 1.76 -5.07 27.70
C PRO A 254 2.47 -5.49 26.41
N GLN A 255 1.94 -5.14 25.23
CA GLN A 255 2.55 -5.50 23.95
C GLN A 255 3.55 -4.43 23.52
N HIS A 256 4.83 -4.80 23.36
CA HIS A 256 5.80 -3.87 22.80
C HIS A 256 5.64 -3.78 21.28
N VAL A 257 5.69 -2.57 20.73
CA VAL A 257 5.65 -2.32 19.27
C VAL A 257 6.82 -1.43 18.88
N LEU A 258 7.55 -1.81 17.83
CA LEU A 258 8.62 -1.01 17.25
C LEU A 258 8.23 -0.54 15.85
N PHE A 259 8.14 0.76 15.66
CA PHE A 259 7.82 1.41 14.40
C PHE A 259 9.07 1.79 13.61
N LEU A 260 9.02 1.57 12.29
CA LEU A 260 10.10 1.83 11.34
C LEU A 260 9.64 2.83 10.27
N HIS A 261 10.31 3.98 10.20
CA HIS A 261 9.99 5.04 9.24
C HIS A 261 10.28 4.63 7.80
N THR A 262 9.65 5.33 6.86
CA THR A 262 9.89 5.18 5.42
C THR A 262 11.18 5.87 4.98
N ALA A 263 11.57 5.68 3.73
CA ALA A 263 12.75 6.31 3.15
C ALA A 263 12.74 7.84 3.34
N GLY A 264 13.85 8.44 3.79
CA GLY A 264 14.01 9.89 3.91
C GLY A 264 13.07 10.59 4.91
N ALA A 265 12.35 9.82 5.72
CA ALA A 265 11.45 10.30 6.76
C ALA A 265 12.02 10.02 8.16
N ASP A 266 11.19 10.11 9.19
CA ASP A 266 11.58 9.87 10.59
C ASP A 266 10.37 9.46 11.45
N SER A 267 10.62 9.26 12.75
CA SER A 267 9.64 8.79 13.74
C SER A 267 8.34 9.60 13.81
N ARG A 268 8.32 10.87 13.36
CA ARG A 268 7.10 11.71 13.34
C ARG A 268 5.95 11.07 12.55
N GLN A 269 6.25 10.17 11.62
CA GLN A 269 5.22 9.43 10.88
C GLN A 269 4.25 8.64 11.77
N PHE A 270 4.69 8.25 12.97
CA PHE A 270 3.91 7.41 13.88
C PHE A 270 3.30 8.17 15.06
N HIS A 271 3.49 9.49 15.15
CA HIS A 271 3.04 10.29 16.31
C HIS A 271 1.54 10.16 16.57
N ALA A 272 0.71 10.13 15.53
CA ALA A 272 -0.73 9.93 15.68
C ALA A 272 -1.09 8.58 16.33
N LEU A 273 -0.36 7.50 16.01
CA LEU A 273 -0.56 6.20 16.65
C LEU A 273 -0.01 6.22 18.09
N MET A 274 1.16 6.81 18.28
CA MET A 274 1.81 6.90 19.58
C MET A 274 1.00 7.73 20.59
N ASN A 275 0.21 8.70 20.13
CA ASN A 275 -0.70 9.51 20.94
C ASN A 275 -2.13 8.95 21.03
N ASN A 276 -2.45 7.84 20.34
CA ASN A 276 -3.78 7.25 20.43
C ASN A 276 -4.00 6.55 21.79
N CYS A 277 -4.97 7.03 22.58
CA CYS A 277 -5.21 6.54 23.94
C CYS A 277 -5.54 5.05 24.02
N GLU A 278 -6.35 4.52 23.10
CA GLU A 278 -6.68 3.09 23.08
C GLU A 278 -5.42 2.26 22.81
N LEU A 279 -4.61 2.68 21.84
CA LEU A 279 -3.41 1.97 21.46
C LEU A 279 -2.36 2.02 22.58
N GLN A 280 -2.22 3.13 23.30
CA GLN A 280 -1.34 3.26 24.47
C GLN A 280 -1.70 2.33 25.63
N GLN A 281 -2.97 1.99 25.81
CA GLN A 281 -3.41 1.02 26.82
C GLN A 281 -3.09 -0.42 26.42
N ARG A 282 -3.08 -0.69 25.11
CA ARG A 282 -2.79 -2.03 24.54
C ARG A 282 -1.29 -2.26 24.36
N CYS A 283 -0.54 -1.20 24.06
CA CYS A 283 0.84 -1.27 23.62
C CYS A 283 1.76 -0.29 24.37
N THR A 284 3.01 -0.71 24.56
CA THR A 284 4.13 0.20 24.79
C THR A 284 4.86 0.35 23.45
N MET A 285 4.73 1.53 22.84
CA MET A 285 5.19 1.80 21.48
C MET A 285 6.55 2.49 21.49
N PHE A 286 7.36 2.17 20.50
CA PHE A 286 8.70 2.71 20.29
C PHE A 286 8.87 3.09 18.83
N ALA A 287 9.57 4.19 18.57
CA ALA A 287 10.04 4.57 17.25
C ALA A 287 11.48 5.07 17.36
N PHE A 288 12.24 5.02 16.27
CA PHE A 288 13.57 5.61 16.24
C PHE A 288 13.86 6.17 14.86
N ASP A 289 14.72 7.19 14.82
CA ASP A 289 15.22 7.76 13.59
C ASP A 289 16.52 7.03 13.22
N LEU A 290 16.64 6.49 12.00
CA LEU A 290 17.91 5.90 11.55
C LEU A 290 19.07 6.91 11.66
N PRO A 291 20.34 6.46 11.74
CA PRO A 291 21.47 7.38 11.70
C PRO A 291 21.35 8.40 10.53
N GLY A 292 21.53 9.68 10.84
CA GLY A 292 21.38 10.79 9.90
C GLY A 292 19.95 11.25 9.60
N HIS A 293 18.92 10.56 10.11
CA HIS A 293 17.52 10.91 9.91
C HIS A 293 16.95 11.71 11.07
N GLY A 294 15.94 12.54 10.81
CA GLY A 294 15.21 13.27 11.84
C GLY A 294 16.14 13.97 12.83
N ARG A 295 16.11 13.51 14.09
CA ARG A 295 16.95 14.03 15.19
C ARG A 295 18.23 13.22 15.42
N SER A 296 18.42 12.09 14.75
CA SER A 296 19.60 11.24 14.87
C SER A 296 20.84 11.85 14.22
N TYR A 297 21.99 11.60 14.83
CA TYR A 297 23.28 12.03 14.29
C TYR A 297 23.68 11.11 13.12
N PRO A 298 24.44 11.61 12.13
CA PRO A 298 25.07 10.72 11.17
C PRO A 298 26.02 9.75 11.87
N GLY A 299 26.21 8.56 11.29
CA GLY A 299 27.16 7.59 11.83
C GLY A 299 28.60 8.05 11.62
N SER A 300 29.50 7.65 12.53
CA SER A 300 30.91 8.05 12.51
C SER A 300 31.70 7.64 11.25
N LYS A 301 31.15 6.71 10.45
CA LYS A 301 31.72 6.28 9.15
C LYS A 301 30.97 6.86 7.95
N THR A 302 29.90 7.61 8.19
CA THR A 302 29.08 8.21 7.14
C THR A 302 29.60 9.60 6.82
N GLN A 303 29.94 9.83 5.56
CA GLN A 303 30.29 11.18 5.07
C GLN A 303 29.02 11.93 4.67
N PRO A 304 29.02 13.28 4.70
CA PRO A 304 27.98 14.06 4.03
C PRO A 304 27.75 13.55 2.61
N GLU A 305 26.49 13.49 2.18
CA GLU A 305 26.06 12.96 0.87
C GLU A 305 26.34 11.46 0.63
N GLY A 306 27.08 10.78 1.53
CA GLY A 306 27.50 9.40 1.39
C GLY A 306 26.62 8.38 2.10
N PHE A 307 25.40 8.75 2.49
CA PHE A 307 24.50 7.82 3.16
C PHE A 307 24.06 6.70 2.21
N VAL A 308 24.18 5.46 2.68
CA VAL A 308 23.70 4.26 1.98
C VAL A 308 23.10 3.32 3.00
N ASN A 309 22.00 2.66 2.62
CA ASN A 309 21.32 1.67 3.44
C ASN A 309 21.36 0.30 2.77
N ASP A 310 21.29 -0.77 3.56
CA ASP A 310 21.11 -2.15 3.11
C ASP A 310 20.44 -3.01 4.20
N GLU A 311 20.09 -4.25 3.84
CA GLU A 311 19.41 -5.19 4.75
C GLU A 311 20.16 -5.41 6.07
N GLU A 312 21.49 -5.62 6.02
CA GLU A 312 22.28 -5.95 7.21
C GLU A 312 22.48 -4.73 8.12
N GLN A 313 22.70 -3.55 7.55
CA GLN A 313 22.81 -2.30 8.30
C GLN A 313 21.50 -2.00 9.04
N TYR A 314 20.36 -2.13 8.36
CA TYR A 314 19.06 -1.83 8.94
C TYR A 314 18.67 -2.87 10.01
N VAL A 315 18.83 -4.16 9.74
CA VAL A 315 18.55 -5.22 10.74
C VAL A 315 19.48 -5.09 11.95
N SER A 316 20.76 -4.74 11.75
CA SER A 316 21.70 -4.47 12.85
C SER A 316 21.24 -3.32 13.74
N ALA A 317 20.76 -2.22 13.15
CA ALA A 317 20.22 -1.10 13.91
C ALA A 317 18.98 -1.50 14.70
N ILE A 318 18.04 -2.24 14.09
CA ILE A 318 16.84 -2.75 14.76
C ILE A 318 17.21 -3.62 15.96
N LYS A 319 18.15 -4.55 15.79
CA LYS A 319 18.66 -5.41 16.87
C LYS A 319 19.18 -4.59 18.05
N GLN A 320 20.03 -3.60 17.76
CA GLN A 320 20.59 -2.76 18.82
C GLN A 320 19.53 -1.90 19.50
N VAL A 321 18.55 -1.37 18.78
CA VAL A 321 17.43 -0.63 19.37
C VAL A 321 16.63 -1.52 20.32
N ILE A 322 16.30 -2.74 19.89
CA ILE A 322 15.60 -3.74 20.73
C ILE A 322 16.41 -4.01 22.02
N GLU A 323 17.71 -4.25 21.92
CA GLU A 323 18.58 -4.52 23.06
C GLU A 323 18.74 -3.31 24.00
N LYS A 324 19.04 -2.12 23.46
CA LYS A 324 19.30 -0.89 24.23
C LYS A 324 18.07 -0.39 24.96
N LEU A 325 16.91 -0.47 24.31
CA LEU A 325 15.63 -0.08 24.90
C LEU A 325 14.96 -1.24 25.66
N LYS A 326 15.58 -2.43 25.67
CA LYS A 326 15.13 -3.64 26.37
C LYS A 326 13.70 -4.04 25.98
N LEU A 327 13.41 -4.03 24.68
CA LEU A 327 12.10 -4.40 24.18
C LEU A 327 11.87 -5.91 24.39
N HIS A 328 10.75 -6.25 25.02
CA HIS A 328 10.40 -7.63 25.26
C HIS A 328 9.44 -8.12 24.18
N ARG A 329 9.92 -9.04 23.33
CA ARG A 329 9.11 -9.68 22.29
C ARG A 329 8.31 -8.67 21.44
N PRO A 330 8.95 -7.63 20.87
CA PRO A 330 8.22 -6.60 20.16
C PRO A 330 7.55 -7.14 18.89
N ILE A 331 6.43 -6.52 18.51
CA ILE A 331 5.91 -6.55 17.15
C ILE A 331 6.60 -5.44 16.37
N VAL A 332 7.12 -5.73 15.18
CA VAL A 332 7.78 -4.72 14.33
C VAL A 332 6.86 -4.34 13.18
N SER A 333 6.70 -3.03 12.95
CA SER A 333 5.81 -2.50 11.92
C SER A 333 6.44 -1.31 11.23
N GLY A 334 6.27 -1.20 9.92
CA GLY A 334 6.78 -0.10 9.13
C GLY A 334 6.20 -0.12 7.73
N ALA A 335 6.36 0.97 6.98
CA ALA A 335 5.92 1.05 5.59
C ALA A 335 7.08 1.20 4.62
N SER A 336 6.86 0.87 3.35
CA SER A 336 7.83 1.08 2.26
C SER A 336 9.14 0.35 2.60
N MET A 337 10.25 1.08 2.64
CA MET A 337 11.54 0.60 3.16
C MET A 337 11.43 -0.08 4.54
N GLY A 338 10.76 0.57 5.50
CA GLY A 338 10.49 0.03 6.83
C GLY A 338 9.59 -1.22 6.80
N GLY A 339 8.75 -1.34 5.78
CA GLY A 339 7.91 -2.52 5.54
C GLY A 339 8.70 -3.69 4.95
N GLN A 340 9.58 -3.45 3.97
CA GLN A 340 10.45 -4.48 3.42
C GLN A 340 11.39 -5.07 4.48
N VAL A 341 12.01 -4.22 5.31
CA VAL A 341 12.86 -4.72 6.40
C VAL A 341 12.06 -5.49 7.46
N CYS A 342 10.74 -5.27 7.61
CA CYS A 342 9.91 -6.15 8.46
C CYS A 342 9.92 -7.60 7.95
N LEU A 343 9.97 -7.83 6.64
CA LEU A 343 10.10 -9.18 6.07
C LEU A 343 11.49 -9.77 6.37
N ALA A 344 12.55 -8.96 6.31
CA ALA A 344 13.90 -9.36 6.73
C ALA A 344 13.95 -9.71 8.23
N VAL A 345 13.28 -8.91 9.07
CA VAL A 345 13.13 -9.16 10.51
C VAL A 345 12.38 -10.45 10.76
N ALA A 346 11.32 -10.75 10.00
CA ALA A 346 10.57 -12.00 10.16
C ALA A 346 11.42 -13.24 9.85
N LEU A 347 12.32 -13.17 8.87
CA LEU A 347 13.31 -14.22 8.59
C LEU A 347 14.27 -14.46 9.76
N ARG A 348 14.58 -13.39 10.53
CA ARG A 348 15.54 -13.38 11.65
C ARG A 348 14.86 -13.26 13.01
N ALA A 349 13.57 -13.59 13.11
CA ALA A 349 12.77 -13.26 14.28
C ALA A 349 13.29 -13.88 15.58
N GLU A 350 13.79 -15.12 15.55
CA GLU A 350 14.40 -15.76 16.73
C GLU A 350 15.67 -15.03 17.17
N GLU A 351 16.53 -14.65 16.23
CA GLU A 351 17.77 -13.92 16.51
C GLU A 351 17.48 -12.55 17.16
N LEU A 352 16.44 -11.88 16.69
CA LEU A 352 16.06 -10.54 17.13
C LEU A 352 15.11 -10.53 18.33
N GLY A 353 14.60 -11.69 18.74
CA GLY A 353 13.59 -11.79 19.78
C GLY A 353 12.25 -11.14 19.39
N VAL A 354 11.93 -11.03 18.10
CA VAL A 354 10.69 -10.42 17.58
C VAL A 354 9.54 -11.44 17.62
N SER A 355 8.34 -10.98 17.99
CA SER A 355 7.19 -11.85 18.17
C SER A 355 6.20 -11.85 17.00
N GLY A 356 6.25 -10.84 16.14
CA GLY A 356 5.40 -10.75 14.95
C GLY A 356 5.77 -9.52 14.13
N VAL A 357 5.29 -9.45 12.90
CA VAL A 357 5.47 -8.27 12.06
C VAL A 357 4.18 -7.83 11.36
N ILE A 358 4.05 -6.52 11.18
CA ILE A 358 2.97 -5.89 10.40
C ILE A 358 3.62 -5.06 9.28
N PRO A 359 4.04 -5.70 8.17
CA PRO A 359 4.63 -4.99 7.03
C PRO A 359 3.55 -4.20 6.31
N CYS A 360 3.72 -2.89 6.19
CA CYS A 360 2.87 -2.03 5.38
C CYS A 360 3.57 -1.69 4.07
N GLU A 361 2.83 -1.54 2.97
CA GLU A 361 3.38 -1.11 1.67
C GLU A 361 4.67 -1.89 1.27
N ALA A 362 4.66 -3.22 1.46
CA ALA A 362 5.85 -4.06 1.42
C ALA A 362 5.68 -5.28 0.53
N CYS A 363 6.73 -5.63 -0.19
CA CYS A 363 6.81 -6.84 -1.00
C CYS A 363 8.21 -7.45 -0.92
N ASP A 364 8.37 -8.67 -1.41
CA ASP A 364 9.65 -9.36 -1.43
C ASP A 364 10.63 -8.81 -2.48
N HIS A 365 10.13 -8.12 -3.50
CA HIS A 365 10.97 -7.44 -4.49
C HIS A 365 10.17 -6.44 -5.33
N LEU A 366 10.78 -5.29 -5.60
CA LEU A 366 10.22 -4.29 -6.52
C LEU A 366 10.86 -4.40 -7.90
N PRO A 367 10.08 -4.34 -8.99
CA PRO A 367 10.65 -4.30 -10.33
C PRO A 367 11.46 -3.00 -10.53
N LEU A 368 12.69 -3.14 -11.03
CA LEU A 368 13.63 -2.03 -11.19
C LEU A 368 13.37 -1.24 -12.48
N THR A 369 12.51 -0.23 -12.42
CA THR A 369 12.52 0.93 -13.32
C THR A 369 11.89 2.13 -12.62
N GLN A 370 12.66 3.16 -12.27
CA GLN A 370 12.10 4.37 -11.65
C GLN A 370 12.71 5.66 -12.22
N PRO A 371 12.37 6.03 -13.48
CA PRO A 371 12.93 7.23 -14.13
C PRO A 371 12.67 8.52 -13.34
N ILE A 372 11.57 8.59 -12.60
CA ILE A 372 11.16 9.77 -11.84
C ILE A 372 12.10 10.13 -10.69
N TYR A 373 12.94 9.21 -10.20
CA TYR A 373 13.94 9.47 -9.16
C TYR A 373 15.34 9.75 -9.74
N HIS A 374 15.50 9.65 -11.06
CA HIS A 374 16.74 9.92 -11.79
C HIS A 374 16.58 11.08 -12.78
N LEU A 375 15.80 12.10 -12.40
CA LEU A 375 15.63 13.28 -13.26
C LEU A 375 16.96 14.04 -13.42
N PRO A 376 17.24 14.65 -14.58
CA PRO A 376 18.47 15.43 -14.77
C PRO A 376 18.43 16.78 -14.03
N GLY A 377 19.60 17.33 -13.70
CA GLY A 377 19.77 18.70 -13.19
C GLY A 377 19.99 18.84 -11.68
N ASP A 378 20.25 20.07 -11.25
CA ASP A 378 20.36 20.45 -9.83
C ASP A 378 18.97 20.39 -9.17
N GLN A 379 18.78 19.40 -8.28
CA GLN A 379 17.48 19.15 -7.64
C GLN A 379 17.47 19.76 -6.25
N ASN A 380 16.54 20.68 -6.01
CA ASN A 380 16.17 21.04 -4.65
C ASN A 380 15.40 19.85 -4.03
N GLU A 381 16.13 18.92 -3.43
CA GLU A 381 15.61 17.68 -2.84
C GLU A 381 14.52 17.95 -1.79
N ALA A 382 14.66 19.02 -1.01
CA ALA A 382 13.68 19.41 0.01
C ALA A 382 12.30 19.71 -0.59
N ILE A 383 12.23 20.22 -1.82
CA ILE A 383 10.96 20.42 -2.53
C ILE A 383 10.59 19.15 -3.29
N LEU A 384 11.50 18.65 -4.13
CA LEU A 384 11.15 17.65 -5.11
C LEU A 384 10.82 16.28 -4.51
N ASN A 385 11.51 15.88 -3.43
CA ASN A 385 11.19 14.63 -2.75
C ASN A 385 9.81 14.70 -2.10
N ALA A 386 9.50 15.82 -1.43
CA ALA A 386 8.20 16.06 -0.84
C ALA A 386 7.07 16.06 -1.90
N GLU A 387 7.29 16.66 -3.07
CA GLU A 387 6.30 16.64 -4.16
C GLU A 387 6.08 15.24 -4.76
N ARG A 388 7.15 14.46 -4.99
CA ARG A 388 7.04 13.07 -5.46
C ARG A 388 6.28 12.20 -4.46
N VAL A 389 6.53 12.41 -3.16
CA VAL A 389 5.86 11.73 -2.05
C VAL A 389 4.39 12.11 -1.98
N CYS A 390 4.04 13.40 -2.10
CA CYS A 390 2.65 13.84 -2.19
C CYS A 390 1.88 13.18 -3.33
N GLY A 391 2.58 12.81 -4.42
CA GLY A 391 1.98 12.06 -5.52
C GLY A 391 1.42 10.70 -5.13
N MET A 392 1.93 10.07 -4.06
CA MET A 392 1.56 8.73 -3.61
C MET A 392 0.48 8.71 -2.51
N ILE A 393 0.03 9.88 -2.07
CA ILE A 393 -1.00 10.00 -1.02
C ILE A 393 -2.39 9.78 -1.62
N SER A 394 -3.28 9.16 -0.86
CA SER A 394 -4.70 9.07 -1.19
C SER A 394 -5.31 10.45 -1.50
N PRO A 395 -6.16 10.58 -2.55
CA PRO A 395 -6.83 11.83 -2.88
C PRO A 395 -7.85 12.26 -1.81
N THR A 396 -8.21 11.38 -0.88
CA THR A 396 -9.15 11.66 0.23
C THR A 396 -8.47 11.81 1.59
N ALA A 397 -7.13 11.82 1.64
CA ALA A 397 -6.39 12.05 2.88
C ALA A 397 -6.68 13.47 3.43
N PRO A 398 -6.88 13.63 4.76
CA PRO A 398 -7.02 14.94 5.38
C PRO A 398 -5.86 15.90 5.05
N MET A 399 -6.18 17.18 4.89
CA MET A 399 -5.21 18.18 4.44
C MET A 399 -4.08 18.44 5.45
N SER A 400 -4.37 18.39 6.76
CA SER A 400 -3.36 18.47 7.82
C SER A 400 -2.30 17.35 7.68
N ASN A 401 -2.75 16.12 7.44
CA ASN A 401 -1.90 14.96 7.24
C ASN A 401 -1.08 15.03 5.95
N ARG A 402 -1.67 15.53 4.85
CA ARG A 402 -0.95 15.79 3.59
C ARG A 402 0.18 16.80 3.79
N LYS A 403 -0.10 17.89 4.51
CA LYS A 403 0.89 18.92 4.86
C LYS A 403 1.99 18.37 5.76
N LEU A 404 1.63 17.55 6.76
CA LEU A 404 2.61 16.89 7.64
C LEU A 404 3.54 15.96 6.84
N ILE A 405 2.99 15.14 5.94
CA ILE A 405 3.81 14.29 5.06
C ILE A 405 4.76 15.17 4.24
N TRP A 406 4.25 16.20 3.56
CA TRP A 406 5.10 17.11 2.79
C TRP A 406 6.24 17.70 3.65
N TRP A 407 5.90 18.17 4.85
CA TRP A 407 6.84 18.77 5.80
C TRP A 407 7.96 17.80 6.22
N ILE A 408 7.60 16.57 6.62
CA ILE A 408 8.57 15.54 7.02
C ILE A 408 9.59 15.34 5.90
N TYR A 409 9.12 15.13 4.68
CA TYR A 409 9.99 14.86 3.53
C TYR A 409 10.78 16.07 3.04
N SER A 410 10.30 17.29 3.30
CA SER A 410 11.06 18.52 3.04
C SER A 410 12.18 18.78 4.03
N SER A 411 12.12 18.15 5.22
CA SER A 411 13.06 18.39 6.32
C SER A 411 14.21 17.40 6.39
N GLN A 412 14.39 16.58 5.35
CA GLN A 412 15.46 15.59 5.28
C GLN A 412 16.84 16.22 5.03
N ALA A 413 17.89 15.53 5.48
CA ALA A 413 19.25 15.85 5.08
C ALA A 413 19.51 15.45 3.61
N VAL A 414 20.44 16.15 2.97
CA VAL A 414 20.85 15.90 1.57
C VAL A 414 21.23 14.44 1.34
N GLN A 415 20.77 13.86 0.24
CA GLN A 415 20.98 12.46 -0.19
C GLN A 415 20.45 11.37 0.75
N MET A 416 19.75 11.72 1.84
CA MET A 416 19.24 10.72 2.78
C MET A 416 18.16 9.85 2.14
N PHE A 417 17.17 10.47 1.49
CA PHE A 417 16.15 9.74 0.74
C PHE A 417 16.75 8.91 -0.40
N HIS A 418 17.78 9.41 -1.08
CA HIS A 418 18.46 8.66 -2.14
C HIS A 418 19.09 7.37 -1.61
N GLY A 419 19.84 7.44 -0.51
CA GLY A 419 20.49 6.27 0.10
C GLY A 419 19.50 5.23 0.60
N ASP A 420 18.35 5.65 1.11
CA ASP A 420 17.25 4.76 1.48
C ASP A 420 16.54 4.14 0.28
N LEU A 421 16.28 4.92 -0.77
CA LEU A 421 15.67 4.40 -2.00
C LEU A 421 16.56 3.36 -2.67
N LYS A 422 17.90 3.46 -2.51
CA LYS A 422 18.82 2.41 -2.94
C LYS A 422 18.53 1.09 -2.22
N PHE A 423 18.31 1.09 -0.91
CA PHE A 423 17.88 -0.12 -0.21
C PHE A 423 16.50 -0.59 -0.71
N TYR A 424 15.52 0.30 -0.75
CA TYR A 424 14.14 -0.02 -1.12
C TYR A 424 14.00 -0.65 -2.52
N PHE A 425 14.79 -0.20 -3.51
CA PHE A 425 14.73 -0.69 -4.88
C PHE A 425 15.79 -1.75 -5.23
N GLN A 426 16.95 -1.76 -4.56
CA GLN A 426 18.10 -2.56 -4.98
C GLN A 426 18.75 -3.37 -3.84
N GLY A 427 18.59 -2.93 -2.58
CA GLY A 427 19.24 -3.57 -1.43
C GLY A 427 18.40 -4.64 -0.74
N TRP A 428 17.14 -4.83 -1.15
CA TRP A 428 16.25 -5.89 -0.65
C TRP A 428 15.88 -6.87 -1.77
N ASP A 429 16.08 -8.17 -1.51
CA ASP A 429 15.58 -9.25 -2.36
C ASP A 429 15.15 -10.45 -1.51
N GLY A 430 13.84 -10.61 -1.35
CA GLY A 430 13.19 -11.65 -0.58
C GLY A 430 12.66 -12.81 -1.41
N ARG A 431 12.73 -12.76 -2.75
CA ARG A 431 11.96 -13.65 -3.66
C ARG A 431 12.11 -15.14 -3.35
N ASP A 432 13.33 -15.58 -3.11
CA ASP A 432 13.67 -16.98 -2.84
C ASP A 432 13.69 -17.32 -1.34
N ARG A 433 13.27 -16.39 -0.47
CA ARG A 433 13.43 -16.53 0.99
C ARG A 433 12.11 -16.40 1.76
N MET A 434 11.06 -15.83 1.19
CA MET A 434 9.77 -15.64 1.90
C MET A 434 9.16 -16.93 2.48
N HIS A 435 9.33 -18.05 1.80
CA HIS A 435 8.85 -19.35 2.27
C HIS A 435 9.58 -19.88 3.53
N LEU A 436 10.73 -19.29 3.88
CA LEU A 436 11.51 -19.64 5.07
C LEU A 436 10.99 -18.94 6.33
N ILE A 437 10.11 -17.94 6.21
CA ILE A 437 9.51 -17.27 7.36
C ILE A 437 8.62 -18.25 8.10
N ASN A 438 8.97 -18.54 9.35
CA ASN A 438 8.20 -19.41 10.21
C ASN A 438 7.16 -18.60 11.00
N THR A 439 5.92 -18.58 10.50
CA THR A 439 4.79 -17.85 11.11
C THR A 439 4.35 -18.39 12.48
N LYS A 440 4.85 -19.55 12.91
CA LYS A 440 4.68 -20.04 14.30
C LYS A 440 5.62 -19.34 15.28
N ILE A 441 6.68 -18.71 14.80
CA ILE A 441 7.60 -17.91 15.62
C ILE A 441 7.21 -16.44 15.49
N CYS A 442 7.01 -15.99 14.25
CA CYS A 442 6.75 -14.61 13.88
C CYS A 442 5.56 -14.54 12.93
N PRO A 443 4.31 -14.43 13.43
CA PRO A 443 3.15 -14.25 12.59
C PRO A 443 3.28 -12.96 11.76
N VAL A 444 2.76 -12.99 10.53
CA VAL A 444 2.91 -11.91 9.54
C VAL A 444 1.53 -11.42 9.10
N TYR A 445 1.27 -10.13 9.24
CA TYR A 445 0.04 -9.47 8.73
C TYR A 445 0.41 -8.31 7.82
N MET A 446 0.31 -8.52 6.50
CA MET A 446 0.68 -7.52 5.50
C MET A 446 -0.50 -6.59 5.17
N LEU A 447 -0.21 -5.29 5.06
CA LEU A 447 -1.16 -4.24 4.76
C LEU A 447 -0.67 -3.42 3.56
N THR A 448 -1.55 -3.06 2.63
CA THR A 448 -1.19 -2.18 1.50
C THR A 448 -2.34 -1.30 1.09
N GLY A 449 -2.11 0.00 1.00
CA GLY A 449 -3.07 1.00 0.58
C GLY A 449 -3.51 0.79 -0.87
N VAL A 450 -4.81 0.94 -1.16
CA VAL A 450 -5.33 0.82 -2.53
C VAL A 450 -4.75 1.88 -3.48
N TYR A 451 -4.25 3.00 -2.96
CA TYR A 451 -3.62 4.07 -3.73
C TYR A 451 -2.10 3.92 -3.89
N ASP A 452 -1.48 2.90 -3.28
CA ASP A 452 -0.05 2.70 -3.43
C ASP A 452 0.31 2.15 -4.83
N TYR A 453 0.93 3.00 -5.64
CA TYR A 453 1.50 2.61 -6.92
C TYR A 453 3.02 2.34 -6.87
N SER A 454 3.64 2.59 -5.71
CA SER A 454 5.05 2.31 -5.43
C SER A 454 5.27 0.84 -5.12
N CYS A 455 4.47 0.30 -4.19
CA CYS A 455 4.37 -1.11 -3.85
C CYS A 455 2.91 -1.53 -3.99
N THR A 456 2.53 -2.01 -5.17
CA THR A 456 1.10 -2.23 -5.44
C THR A 456 0.49 -3.31 -4.54
N PRO A 457 -0.82 -3.24 -4.24
CA PRO A 457 -1.54 -4.30 -3.55
C PRO A 457 -1.32 -5.70 -4.15
N GLU A 458 -1.11 -5.78 -5.46
CA GLU A 458 -0.79 -7.02 -6.18
C GLU A 458 0.57 -7.59 -5.75
N LEU A 459 1.62 -6.77 -5.70
CA LEU A 459 2.96 -7.22 -5.29
C LEU A 459 2.98 -7.69 -3.83
N SER A 460 2.30 -6.96 -2.94
CA SER A 460 2.16 -7.35 -1.53
C SER A 460 1.36 -8.65 -1.36
N ARG A 461 0.28 -8.82 -2.15
CA ARG A 461 -0.52 -10.06 -2.17
C ARG A 461 0.32 -11.25 -2.63
N GLU A 462 1.06 -11.10 -3.72
CA GLU A 462 1.95 -12.12 -4.26
C GLU A 462 3.03 -12.51 -3.25
N THR A 463 3.58 -11.53 -2.52
CA THR A 463 4.54 -11.76 -1.44
C THR A 463 3.92 -12.56 -0.30
N ALA A 464 2.75 -12.14 0.20
CA ALA A 464 2.05 -12.83 1.29
C ALA A 464 1.72 -14.29 0.92
N CYS A 465 1.36 -14.58 -0.33
CA CYS A 465 1.13 -15.94 -0.81
C CYS A 465 2.37 -16.85 -0.74
N LYS A 466 3.58 -16.29 -0.74
CA LYS A 466 4.84 -17.04 -0.59
C LYS A 466 5.17 -17.35 0.87
N ILE A 467 4.47 -16.76 1.84
CA ILE A 467 4.72 -16.93 3.27
C ILE A 467 3.63 -17.83 3.89
N PRO A 468 3.92 -19.09 4.22
CA PRO A 468 2.93 -19.99 4.81
C PRO A 468 2.34 -19.43 6.11
N GLY A 469 1.02 -19.19 6.13
CA GLY A 469 0.29 -18.68 7.29
C GLY A 469 0.27 -17.16 7.43
N ALA A 470 0.86 -16.39 6.51
CA ALA A 470 0.70 -14.94 6.49
C ALA A 470 -0.73 -14.54 6.12
N LYS A 471 -1.14 -13.35 6.56
CA LYS A 471 -2.36 -12.67 6.12
C LYS A 471 -2.02 -11.42 5.32
N PHE A 472 -2.90 -11.07 4.38
CA PHE A 472 -2.82 -9.84 3.61
C PHE A 472 -4.19 -9.17 3.53
N GLU A 473 -4.23 -7.85 3.68
CA GLU A 473 -5.43 -7.04 3.53
C GLU A 473 -5.11 -5.73 2.79
N VAL A 474 -5.96 -5.38 1.82
CA VAL A 474 -5.89 -4.08 1.13
C VAL A 474 -6.62 -3.03 1.97
N MET A 475 -5.96 -1.92 2.24
CA MET A 475 -6.52 -0.81 3.00
C MET A 475 -7.24 0.15 2.06
N ARG A 476 -8.53 0.38 2.33
CA ARG A 476 -9.34 1.32 1.56
C ARG A 476 -8.96 2.74 1.92
N ASP A 477 -9.03 3.63 0.92
CA ASP A 477 -8.81 5.07 1.08
C ASP A 477 -7.43 5.50 1.59
N LEU A 478 -6.45 4.58 1.62
CA LEU A 478 -5.05 4.81 1.97
C LEU A 478 -4.13 4.60 0.75
N GLY A 479 -3.04 5.35 0.71
CA GLY A 479 -1.93 5.23 -0.24
C GLY A 479 -0.65 4.72 0.43
N HIS A 480 0.50 5.30 0.06
CA HIS A 480 1.81 4.78 0.45
C HIS A 480 2.24 5.12 1.89
N PHE A 481 1.52 6.01 2.59
CA PHE A 481 1.90 6.50 3.93
C PHE A 481 0.75 6.33 4.92
N PRO A 482 0.19 5.12 5.07
CA PRO A 482 -1.10 4.92 5.72
C PRO A 482 -1.15 5.44 7.16
N MET A 483 -0.07 5.27 7.92
CA MET A 483 0.06 5.74 9.32
C MET A 483 0.04 7.26 9.49
N THR A 484 0.46 7.99 8.46
CA THR A 484 0.56 9.45 8.52
C THR A 484 -0.53 10.12 7.70
N GLU A 485 -0.96 9.55 6.58
CA GLU A 485 -1.91 10.19 5.67
C GLU A 485 -3.34 10.18 6.20
N ASN A 486 -3.75 9.11 6.88
CA ASN A 486 -5.03 9.03 7.57
C ASN A 486 -4.94 8.03 8.73
N PRO A 487 -4.39 8.44 9.89
CA PRO A 487 -4.12 7.56 11.02
C PRO A 487 -5.38 6.92 11.59
N THR A 488 -6.52 7.61 11.55
CA THR A 488 -7.81 7.09 12.03
C THR A 488 -8.25 5.85 11.23
N VAL A 489 -8.17 5.92 9.90
CA VAL A 489 -8.51 4.77 9.03
C VAL A 489 -7.45 3.67 9.17
N PHE A 490 -6.16 4.03 9.24
CA PHE A 490 -5.09 3.05 9.40
C PHE A 490 -5.18 2.27 10.72
N LEU A 491 -5.57 2.92 11.81
CA LEU A 491 -5.65 2.32 13.14
C LEU A 491 -6.54 1.07 13.16
N GLU A 492 -7.66 1.07 12.43
CA GLU A 492 -8.54 -0.08 12.33
C GLU A 492 -7.83 -1.31 11.74
N TYR A 493 -7.03 -1.11 10.70
CA TYR A 493 -6.25 -2.17 10.06
C TYR A 493 -5.09 -2.62 10.94
N PHE A 494 -4.41 -1.66 11.60
CA PHE A 494 -3.32 -1.95 12.51
C PHE A 494 -3.77 -2.83 13.68
N ILE A 495 -4.93 -2.53 14.29
CA ILE A 495 -5.52 -3.32 15.38
C ILE A 495 -5.83 -4.76 14.91
N LYS A 496 -6.33 -4.96 13.68
CA LYS A 496 -6.51 -6.33 13.14
C LYS A 496 -5.20 -7.10 13.06
N GLY A 497 -4.11 -6.43 12.66
CA GLY A 497 -2.77 -7.00 12.66
C GLY A 497 -2.30 -7.42 14.06
N LEU A 498 -2.49 -6.55 15.05
CA LEU A 498 -2.17 -6.86 16.45
C LEU A 498 -2.95 -8.06 16.97
N GLU A 499 -4.27 -8.11 16.73
CA GLU A 499 -5.12 -9.22 17.18
C GLU A 499 -4.79 -10.53 16.44
N HIS A 500 -4.37 -10.48 15.18
CA HIS A 500 -3.88 -11.66 14.46
C HIS A 500 -2.64 -12.25 15.13
N ILE A 501 -1.64 -11.42 15.43
CA ILE A 501 -0.39 -11.86 16.07
C ILE A 501 -0.68 -12.43 17.47
N LYS A 502 -1.52 -11.75 18.26
CA LYS A 502 -1.95 -12.22 19.58
C LYS A 502 -2.70 -13.55 19.53
N SER A 503 -3.58 -13.72 18.54
CA SER A 503 -4.32 -14.97 18.33
C SER A 503 -3.39 -16.12 17.94
N ALA A 504 -2.44 -15.88 17.05
CA ALA A 504 -1.45 -16.87 16.64
C ALA A 504 -0.60 -17.36 17.85
N HIS A 505 -0.21 -16.45 18.74
CA HIS A 505 0.49 -16.82 19.98
C HIS A 505 -0.37 -17.62 20.96
N SER A 506 -1.69 -17.36 21.01
CA SER A 506 -2.60 -18.08 21.89
C SER A 506 -2.78 -19.52 21.42
N LEU A 507 -3.01 -19.73 20.11
CA LEU A 507 -3.12 -21.07 19.51
C LEU A 507 -1.87 -21.93 19.75
N LEU A 508 -0.68 -21.32 19.66
CA LEU A 508 0.58 -22.04 19.92
C LEU A 508 0.75 -22.44 21.39
N LYS A 509 0.20 -21.66 22.33
CA LYS A 509 0.20 -22.05 23.75
C LYS A 509 -0.72 -23.24 23.98
N ASP A 510 -1.90 -23.23 23.35
CA ASP A 510 -2.87 -24.32 23.45
C ASP A 510 -2.33 -25.62 22.81
N ASP A 511 -1.69 -25.53 21.64
CA ASP A 511 -1.02 -26.67 21.00
C ASP A 511 0.09 -27.26 21.87
N LYS A 512 0.92 -26.42 22.49
CA LYS A 512 1.97 -26.86 23.43
C LYS A 512 1.37 -27.47 24.69
N MET A 513 0.25 -26.95 25.18
CA MET A 513 -0.47 -27.50 26.33
C MET A 513 -1.03 -28.88 25.99
N CYS A 514 -1.72 -29.02 24.86
CA CYS A 514 -2.26 -30.29 24.38
C CYS A 514 -1.15 -31.32 24.14
N ALA A 515 -0.04 -30.92 23.52
CA ALA A 515 1.12 -31.78 23.31
C ALA A 515 1.71 -32.27 24.64
N ARG A 516 1.86 -31.40 25.64
CA ARG A 516 2.33 -31.77 26.99
C ARG A 516 1.39 -32.77 27.66
N VAL A 517 0.08 -32.56 27.57
CA VAL A 517 -0.93 -33.50 28.09
C VAL A 517 -0.81 -34.87 27.43
N ASN A 518 -0.55 -34.92 26.11
CA ASN A 518 -0.42 -36.17 25.36
C ASN A 518 0.92 -36.91 25.60
N THR A 519 1.96 -36.22 26.08
CA THR A 519 3.27 -36.84 26.41
C THR A 519 3.40 -37.30 27.86
N LEU A 520 2.42 -36.99 28.72
CA LEU A 520 2.37 -37.54 30.07
C LEU A 520 1.99 -39.03 29.99
N ASP A 521 2.95 -39.91 30.31
CA ASP A 521 2.72 -41.35 30.41
C ASP A 521 1.87 -41.64 31.65
N PHE A 522 0.56 -41.77 31.45
CA PHE A 522 -0.38 -42.12 32.51
C PHE A 522 -0.26 -43.62 32.85
N SER A 523 0.81 -43.97 33.56
CA SER A 523 0.86 -45.20 34.33
C SER A 523 -0.15 -45.13 35.51
N SER A 524 -0.70 -46.29 35.83
CA SER A 524 -1.97 -46.50 36.54
C SER A 524 -2.13 -45.81 37.90
N ASN A 525 -2.90 -44.72 37.95
CA ASN A 525 -4.05 -44.49 38.86
C ASN A 525 -4.70 -43.09 38.67
N THR A 526 -4.10 -42.21 37.88
CA THR A 526 -4.58 -40.84 37.61
C THR A 526 -5.71 -40.72 36.58
N LYS A 527 -6.25 -41.84 36.09
CA LYS A 527 -7.33 -41.85 35.08
C LYS A 527 -8.71 -41.44 35.63
N LYS A 528 -8.92 -41.47 36.95
CA LYS A 528 -10.23 -41.12 37.54
C LYS A 528 -10.38 -39.66 37.95
N GLU A 529 -9.31 -38.96 38.32
CA GLU A 529 -9.45 -37.55 38.74
C GLU A 529 -9.38 -36.57 37.56
N LEU A 530 -8.49 -36.79 36.59
CA LEU A 530 -8.35 -35.87 35.45
C LEU A 530 -9.56 -35.90 34.48
N PHE A 531 -10.26 -37.04 34.41
CA PHE A 531 -11.46 -37.17 33.58
C PHE A 531 -12.64 -36.38 34.19
N TYR A 532 -12.70 -36.23 35.51
CA TYR A 532 -13.71 -35.40 36.17
C TYR A 532 -13.43 -33.91 35.96
N ASP A 533 -12.18 -33.47 35.99
CA ASP A 533 -11.83 -32.06 35.77
C ASP A 533 -12.04 -31.59 34.32
N ILE A 534 -11.75 -32.43 33.32
CA ILE A 534 -12.00 -32.10 31.91
C ILE A 534 -13.51 -32.06 31.61
N VAL A 535 -14.29 -32.96 32.22
CA VAL A 535 -15.76 -32.98 32.08
C VAL A 535 -16.39 -31.79 32.83
N LEU A 536 -15.85 -31.38 33.98
CA LEU A 536 -16.27 -30.17 34.70
C LEU A 536 -15.91 -28.88 33.92
N TRP A 537 -14.77 -28.86 33.22
CA TRP A 537 -14.36 -27.75 32.36
C TRP A 537 -15.28 -27.61 31.13
N GLN A 538 -15.67 -28.73 30.48
CA GLN A 538 -16.63 -28.71 29.38
C GLN A 538 -18.07 -28.38 29.83
N LEU A 539 -18.47 -28.77 31.04
CA LEU A 539 -19.80 -28.42 31.58
C LEU A 539 -19.91 -26.95 32.01
N SER A 540 -18.78 -26.31 32.37
CA SER A 540 -18.76 -24.90 32.77
C SER A 540 -18.91 -23.92 31.60
N PHE A 541 -18.63 -24.35 30.36
CA PHE A 541 -18.84 -23.57 29.13
C PHE A 541 -20.12 -23.97 28.35
N GLY A 542 -20.88 -24.95 28.86
CA GLY A 542 -22.03 -25.53 28.16
C GLY A 542 -23.40 -24.91 28.45
N ILE A 543 -23.49 -23.85 29.29
CA ILE A 543 -24.77 -23.21 29.61
C ILE A 543 -24.79 -21.78 29.06
N SER A 544 -25.04 -21.69 27.75
CA SER A 544 -25.61 -20.52 27.09
C SER A 544 -26.35 -21.00 25.83
N GLU A 545 -27.64 -21.28 26.01
CA GLU A 545 -28.61 -21.63 24.97
C GLU A 545 -28.91 -20.35 24.13
N LYS A 546 -28.83 -20.27 22.80
CA LYS A 546 -29.73 -20.88 21.80
C LYS A 546 -29.22 -20.56 20.38
N CYS A 547 -29.15 -21.55 19.50
CA CYS A 547 -29.59 -21.40 18.11
C CYS A 547 -30.05 -22.75 17.56
N ARG A 548 -31.28 -22.76 17.05
CA ARG A 548 -32.01 -23.92 16.54
C ARG A 548 -31.44 -24.36 15.19
N GLY A 549 -31.27 -25.68 15.03
CA GLY A 549 -31.53 -26.39 13.78
C GLY A 549 -30.30 -26.82 12.98
N GLY A 550 -30.02 -28.13 12.92
CA GLY A 550 -29.12 -28.69 11.89
C GLY A 550 -28.50 -30.06 12.18
N ARG A 551 -29.29 -31.13 12.02
CA ARG A 551 -28.94 -32.55 11.70
C ARG A 551 -27.57 -33.13 12.11
N TRP A 552 -27.64 -34.14 12.98
CA TRP A 552 -26.62 -35.17 13.21
C TRP A 552 -26.58 -36.22 12.09
N LEU A 553 -25.38 -36.58 11.62
CA LEU A 553 -25.11 -37.81 10.87
C LEU A 553 -24.23 -38.72 11.71
N LYS A 554 -24.78 -39.90 12.06
CA LYS A 554 -24.10 -41.03 12.71
C LYS A 554 -23.21 -41.77 11.70
N GLY A 555 -22.05 -42.24 12.16
CA GLY A 555 -21.24 -43.27 11.49
C GLY A 555 -20.22 -43.87 12.45
N TYR A 556 -20.53 -45.04 13.00
CA TYR A 556 -19.70 -45.85 13.89
C TYR A 556 -18.54 -46.54 13.16
N SER A 557 -17.41 -46.78 13.86
CA SER A 557 -16.89 -48.16 14.09
C SER A 557 -15.68 -48.21 15.04
N ARG A 558 -15.69 -49.21 15.93
CA ARG A 558 -14.78 -49.53 17.05
C ARG A 558 -13.54 -50.38 16.62
N PRO A 559 -12.52 -50.56 17.50
CA PRO A 559 -11.18 -51.03 17.15
C PRO A 559 -10.99 -52.55 17.23
N VAL A 560 -9.96 -53.07 16.53
CA VAL A 560 -9.48 -54.46 16.60
C VAL A 560 -8.17 -54.49 17.40
N MET A 561 -8.16 -55.22 18.52
CA MET A 561 -6.96 -55.69 19.21
C MET A 561 -6.66 -57.14 18.80
N ARG A 562 -5.41 -57.43 18.44
CA ARG A 562 -4.83 -58.78 18.45
C ARG A 562 -3.53 -58.75 19.25
N GLY A 563 -3.45 -59.62 20.24
CA GLY A 563 -2.26 -59.83 21.05
C GLY A 563 -1.36 -60.95 20.51
N SER A 564 -0.12 -60.95 21.00
CA SER A 564 0.78 -62.11 21.04
C SER A 564 1.74 -61.94 22.23
N ARG A 565 2.01 -63.07 22.88
CA ARG A 565 2.56 -63.30 24.24
C ARG A 565 4.10 -63.52 24.23
N PRO A 566 4.77 -63.80 25.37
CA PRO A 566 6.06 -63.20 25.79
C PRO A 566 7.26 -64.16 25.82
N THR A 567 8.46 -63.65 26.16
CA THR A 567 9.60 -64.44 26.69
C THR A 567 10.48 -63.67 27.69
N HIS A 568 11.05 -64.43 28.63
CA HIS A 568 11.72 -64.15 29.92
C HIS A 568 13.06 -63.40 29.94
N PHE A 569 13.41 -62.80 31.10
CA PHE A 569 14.55 -63.08 32.03
C PHE A 569 14.60 -61.94 33.10
N ALA A 570 14.30 -62.15 34.41
CA ALA A 570 15.22 -62.42 35.54
C ALA A 570 16.57 -61.65 35.47
N SER A 571 17.16 -60.99 36.49
CA SER A 571 16.93 -60.80 37.93
C SER A 571 18.15 -59.99 38.44
N SER A 572 18.00 -59.04 39.38
CA SER A 572 18.94 -58.86 40.51
C SER A 572 18.54 -57.67 41.39
N LEU A 573 18.29 -57.98 42.66
CA LEU A 573 18.31 -57.05 43.78
C LEU A 573 19.73 -56.49 43.98
N GLU A 574 19.84 -55.24 44.43
CA GLU A 574 20.65 -54.85 45.60
C GLU A 574 20.45 -53.35 45.94
N ASN A 575 19.87 -53.11 47.12
CA ASN A 575 20.06 -51.95 47.99
C ASN A 575 20.86 -52.50 49.21
N PRO A 576 21.59 -51.73 50.05
CA PRO A 576 21.23 -50.39 50.53
C PRO A 576 22.43 -49.43 50.85
N THR A 577 22.16 -48.15 51.15
CA THR A 577 22.50 -47.50 52.45
C THR A 577 22.19 -45.99 52.50
N SER A 578 21.40 -45.65 53.52
CA SER A 578 21.25 -44.42 54.33
C SER A 578 21.94 -43.09 53.96
N GLY A 579 21.15 -42.01 54.02
CA GLY A 579 21.62 -40.64 54.25
C GLY A 579 20.48 -39.64 54.43
N GLN A 580 20.42 -39.00 55.59
CA GLN A 580 19.36 -38.13 56.12
C GLN A 580 19.19 -36.79 55.35
N GLY A 581 17.98 -36.20 55.43
CA GLY A 581 17.79 -34.77 55.19
C GLY A 581 16.35 -34.35 54.81
N THR A 582 15.52 -34.03 55.81
CA THR A 582 14.33 -33.17 55.64
C THR A 582 14.74 -31.70 55.60
N PRO A 583 14.01 -30.82 54.89
CA PRO A 583 13.04 -30.01 55.61
C PRO A 583 11.68 -29.82 54.92
N GLU A 584 10.69 -29.57 55.77
CA GLU A 584 9.28 -29.29 55.52
C GLU A 584 9.05 -28.03 54.65
N TRP A 585 8.05 -28.09 53.78
CA TRP A 585 7.32 -26.92 53.30
C TRP A 585 5.83 -27.10 53.57
N SER A 586 5.31 -26.29 54.50
CA SER A 586 3.88 -26.23 54.84
C SER A 586 3.12 -25.46 53.76
N ILE A 587 2.06 -26.06 53.20
CA ILE A 587 1.02 -25.33 52.47
C ILE A 587 -0.13 -25.07 53.46
N LYS A 588 -0.27 -23.82 53.90
CA LYS A 588 -1.47 -23.34 54.59
C LYS A 588 -2.51 -22.93 53.53
N SER A 589 -3.57 -23.72 53.38
CA SER A 589 -4.82 -23.29 52.77
C SER A 589 -5.71 -22.64 53.85
N ARG A 590 -6.20 -21.42 53.59
CA ARG A 590 -7.30 -20.79 54.35
C ARG A 590 -8.47 -20.56 53.40
N PHE A 591 -9.56 -21.31 53.63
CA PHE A 591 -10.96 -20.93 53.38
C PHE A 591 -11.28 -19.65 54.22
N LEU A 592 -12.22 -18.73 53.97
CA LEU A 592 -13.37 -18.49 53.10
C LEU A 592 -13.77 -17.00 53.25
N SER A 593 -14.44 -16.36 52.28
CA SER A 593 -15.68 -15.61 52.57
C SER A 593 -16.44 -15.13 51.31
N LYS A 594 -17.70 -15.60 51.24
CA LYS A 594 -18.96 -14.94 50.85
C LYS A 594 -18.96 -13.97 49.66
N VAL A 595 -19.67 -14.35 48.60
CA VAL A 595 -20.22 -13.45 47.57
C VAL A 595 -21.74 -13.42 47.74
N ASP A 596 -22.27 -12.23 47.98
CA ASP A 596 -23.70 -11.89 48.04
C ASP A 596 -24.22 -11.59 46.64
N PHE A 597 -25.34 -12.18 46.24
CA PHE A 597 -26.08 -11.80 45.03
C PHE A 597 -27.26 -10.90 45.40
N ARG A 598 -27.34 -9.69 44.83
CA ARG A 598 -28.58 -8.91 44.80
C ARG A 598 -29.19 -8.94 43.38
N PRO A 599 -30.53 -9.02 43.26
CA PRO A 599 -31.22 -8.81 41.99
C PRO A 599 -31.36 -7.29 41.73
N LEU A 600 -31.24 -6.90 40.47
CA LEU A 600 -31.65 -5.58 39.98
C LEU A 600 -33.06 -5.70 39.40
N ASP A 601 -33.95 -4.83 39.88
CA ASP A 601 -35.19 -4.41 39.19
C ASP A 601 -34.85 -3.51 37.99
#